data_AF-A0A1E1W2L5-F1
#
_entry.id   AF-A0A1E1W2L5-F1
#
_cell.length_a   1.000
_cell.length_b   1.000
_cell.length_c   1.000
_cell.angle_alpha   90.00
_cell.angle_beta   90.00
_cell.angle_gamma   90.00
#
_symmetry.space_group_name_H-M   'P 1'
#
loop_
_entity.id
_entity.type
_entity.pdbx_description
1 polymer ?
#
loop_
_entity_poly.entity_id
_entity_poly.type
_entity_poly.pdbx_seq_one_letter_code
_entity_poly.pdbx_strand_id
1 'polypeptide(L)'
;PAGGSYNRAKTVAENLKINSALLSRFDLVFILLDQPDEKIDAMLSEHVLAMHSGQKGNTSAKTSKLNISFNTSQSDSSASLSKRLQLKPGEIIDALPLVLLRKYIAYARRYVHPKLSKEA
;
A
#
# COMPACT_ATOMS: atom_id res chain seq x y z
N PRO A 1 9.84 11.79 -14.56
CA PRO A 1 9.74 11.80 -16.05
C PRO A 1 10.70 12.84 -16.62
N ALA A 2 11.15 12.65 -17.86
CA ALA A 2 12.28 13.41 -18.41
C ALA A 2 12.01 14.90 -18.72
N GLY A 3 10.78 15.38 -18.47
CA GLY A 3 10.37 16.77 -18.59
C GLY A 3 9.75 17.35 -17.31
N GLY A 4 10.06 16.78 -16.14
CA GLY A 4 9.54 17.22 -14.84
C GLY A 4 8.12 16.74 -14.54
N SER A 5 7.20 16.82 -15.50
CA SER A 5 5.81 16.36 -15.38
C SER A 5 5.49 15.19 -16.31
N TYR A 6 4.53 14.34 -15.91
CA TYR A 6 4.06 13.22 -16.74
C TYR A 6 3.01 13.71 -17.73
N ASN A 7 3.21 13.48 -19.03
CA ASN A 7 2.25 13.85 -20.06
C ASN A 7 1.36 12.65 -20.42
N ARG A 8 0.06 12.77 -20.15
CA ARG A 8 -0.94 11.71 -20.41
C ARG A 8 -1.19 11.43 -21.89
N ALA A 9 -0.86 12.37 -22.78
CA ALA A 9 -0.99 12.18 -24.22
C ALA A 9 0.17 11.38 -24.84
N LYS A 10 1.26 11.16 -24.08
CA LYS A 10 2.44 10.40 -24.52
C LYS A 10 2.43 8.99 -23.95
N THR A 11 3.11 8.08 -24.64
CA THR A 11 3.25 6.70 -24.13
C THR A 11 4.14 6.65 -22.88
N VAL A 12 4.05 5.58 -22.10
CA VAL A 12 4.89 5.36 -20.92
C VAL A 12 6.39 5.39 -21.28
N ALA A 13 6.75 4.75 -22.39
CA ALA A 13 8.12 4.71 -22.90
C ALA A 13 8.65 6.12 -23.24
N GLU A 14 7.82 6.95 -23.89
CA GLU A 14 8.17 8.33 -24.24
C GLU A 14 8.30 9.24 -23.01
N ASN A 15 7.44 9.07 -22.01
CA ASN A 15 7.50 9.84 -20.75
C ASN A 15 8.75 9.51 -19.92
N LEU A 16 9.19 8.25 -19.94
CA LEU A 16 10.34 7.76 -19.20
C LEU A 16 11.66 7.96 -19.96
N LYS A 17 11.64 8.10 -21.29
CA LYS A 17 12.83 8.08 -22.17
C LYS A 17 13.74 6.87 -21.91
N ILE A 18 13.14 5.71 -21.64
CA ILE A 18 13.85 4.44 -21.47
C ILE A 18 13.70 3.62 -22.76
N ASN A 19 14.76 2.92 -23.16
CA ASN A 19 14.73 2.01 -24.31
C ASN A 19 13.62 0.95 -24.13
N SER A 20 12.83 0.68 -25.18
CA SER A 20 11.78 -0.33 -25.19
C SER A 20 12.29 -1.73 -24.78
N ALA A 21 13.53 -2.07 -25.13
CA ALA A 21 14.16 -3.34 -24.74
C ALA A 21 14.50 -3.43 -23.24
N LEU A 22 14.65 -2.30 -22.55
CA LEU A 22 14.79 -2.28 -21.10
C LEU A 22 13.42 -2.30 -20.42
N LEU A 23 12.44 -1.60 -21.00
CA LEU A 23 11.08 -1.56 -20.46
C LEU A 23 10.42 -2.94 -20.46
N SER A 24 10.71 -3.78 -21.46
CA SER A 24 10.19 -5.15 -21.54
C SER A 24 10.68 -6.09 -20.43
N ARG A 25 11.69 -5.70 -19.65
CA ARG A 25 12.19 -6.49 -18.50
C ARG A 25 11.39 -6.28 -17.21
N PHE A 26 10.44 -5.36 -17.22
CA PHE A 26 9.59 -5.07 -16.06
C PHE A 26 8.20 -5.66 -16.29
N ASP A 27 7.81 -6.61 -15.46
CA ASP A 27 6.46 -7.20 -15.51
C ASP A 27 5.40 -6.27 -14.90
N LEU A 28 5.81 -5.40 -13.97
CA LEU A 28 4.93 -4.45 -13.28
C LEU A 28 5.49 -3.04 -13.36
N VAL A 29 4.69 -2.11 -13.86
CA VAL A 29 5.02 -0.68 -13.96
C VAL A 29 3.91 0.13 -13.29
N PHE A 30 4.28 0.87 -12.24
CA PHE A 30 3.35 1.76 -11.54
C PHE A 30 3.65 3.22 -11.88
N ILE A 31 2.64 3.94 -12.37
CA ILE A 31 2.74 5.37 -12.69
C ILE A 31 2.09 6.14 -11.55
N LEU A 32 2.91 6.85 -10.79
CA LEU A 32 2.44 7.77 -9.76
C LEU A 32 2.26 9.15 -10.38
N LEU A 33 1.02 9.59 -10.48
CA LEU A 33 0.67 10.92 -10.97
C LEU A 33 0.34 11.80 -9.77
N ASP A 34 1.02 12.94 -9.68
CA ASP A 34 0.68 13.99 -8.74
C ASP A 34 -0.51 14.78 -9.30
N GLN A 35 -1.71 14.53 -8.76
CA GLN A 35 -2.94 15.21 -9.14
C GLN A 35 -3.41 16.02 -7.93
N PRO A 36 -3.54 17.35 -8.04
CA PRO A 36 -3.99 18.17 -6.92
C PRO A 36 -5.44 17.83 -6.58
N ASP A 37 -5.70 17.54 -5.31
CA ASP A 37 -7.02 17.24 -4.78
C ASP A 37 -7.08 17.80 -3.35
N GLU A 38 -7.86 18.86 -3.16
CA GLU A 38 -7.96 19.58 -1.89
C GLU A 38 -8.24 18.66 -0.70
N LYS A 39 -9.09 17.64 -0.87
CA LYS A 39 -9.47 16.73 0.21
C LYS A 39 -8.34 15.77 0.56
N ILE A 40 -7.69 15.19 -0.45
CA ILE A 40 -6.57 14.25 -0.25
C ILE A 40 -5.36 15.01 0.31
N ASP A 41 -5.08 16.20 -0.22
CA ASP A 41 -3.98 17.07 0.21
C ASP A 41 -4.19 17.54 1.66
N ALA A 42 -5.42 17.87 2.05
CA ALA A 42 -5.77 18.18 3.44
C ALA A 42 -5.51 16.98 4.37
N MET A 43 -5.98 15.77 4.01
CA MET A 43 -5.75 14.57 4.81
C MET A 43 -4.27 14.20 4.93
N LEU A 44 -3.51 14.36 3.84
CA LEU A 44 -2.08 14.08 3.81
C LEU A 44 -1.30 15.08 4.67
N SER A 45 -1.59 16.38 4.54
CA SER A 45 -0.94 17.42 5.31
C SER A 45 -1.25 17.32 6.80
N GLU A 46 -2.49 17.00 7.18
CA GLU A 46 -2.87 16.71 8.57
C GLU A 46 -2.05 15.54 9.14
N HIS A 47 -1.95 14.43 8.39
CA HIS A 47 -1.17 13.27 8.80
C HIS A 47 0.32 13.60 8.99
N VAL A 48 0.91 14.32 8.03
CA VAL A 48 2.32 14.74 8.10
C VAL A 48 2.54 15.66 9.30
N LEU A 49 1.65 16.63 9.54
CA LEU A 49 1.75 17.54 10.67
C LEU A 49 1.60 16.80 12.01
N ALA A 50 0.67 15.84 12.11
CA ALA A 50 0.50 15.00 13.29
C ALA A 50 1.78 14.21 13.61
N MET A 51 2.45 13.64 12.61
CA MET A 51 3.72 12.93 12.79
C MET A 51 4.87 13.85 13.26
N HIS A 52 4.93 15.08 12.75
CA HIS A 52 6.06 16.00 13.01
C HIS A 52 5.87 16.91 14.23
N SER A 53 4.63 17.14 14.67
CA SER A 53 4.28 18.02 15.80
C SER A 53 4.75 17.53 17.17
N GLY A 54 5.49 16.42 17.25
CA GLY A 54 5.99 15.88 18.51
C GLY A 54 4.90 15.36 19.45
N GLN A 55 3.63 15.37 19.02
CA GLN A 55 2.50 14.73 19.67
C GLN A 55 2.65 13.20 19.57
N LYS A 56 3.64 12.65 20.29
CA LYS A 56 3.59 11.26 20.80
C LYS A 56 2.50 11.17 21.89
N GLY A 57 1.31 11.69 21.62
CA GLY A 57 0.16 11.66 22.49
C GLY A 57 -0.92 10.76 21.89
N ASN A 58 -0.95 9.51 22.34
CA ASN A 58 -2.03 8.53 22.19
C ASN A 58 -2.24 7.68 20.91
N THR A 59 -1.56 7.92 19.78
CA THR A 59 -1.48 6.90 18.69
C THR A 59 -0.15 6.16 18.66
N SER A 60 0.60 6.21 19.76
CA SER A 60 1.60 5.20 20.07
C SER A 60 0.88 3.95 20.58
N ALA A 61 0.50 3.04 19.68
CA ALA A 61 0.61 1.62 20.01
C ALA A 61 2.11 1.36 20.18
N LYS A 62 2.66 1.49 21.40
CA LYS A 62 2.84 0.37 22.31
C LYS A 62 3.10 -0.90 21.50
N THR A 63 4.32 -1.40 21.59
CA THR A 63 4.59 -2.85 21.63
C THR A 63 3.68 -3.44 22.70
N SER A 64 2.40 -3.61 22.38
CA SER A 64 1.37 -4.16 23.24
C SER A 64 1.68 -5.64 23.34
N LYS A 65 1.86 -6.10 24.59
CA LYS A 65 1.76 -7.51 24.92
C LYS A 65 0.40 -7.98 24.39
N LEU A 66 0.38 -8.79 23.34
CA LEU A 66 -0.81 -9.14 22.57
C LEU A 66 -1.63 -10.20 23.32
N ASN A 67 -2.83 -9.81 23.76
CA ASN A 67 -3.93 -10.72 24.08
C ASN A 67 -4.87 -10.68 22.87
N ILE A 68 -4.95 -11.79 22.13
CA ILE A 68 -5.66 -11.89 20.85
C ILE A 68 -7.09 -12.34 21.10
N SER A 69 -8.08 -11.53 20.70
CA SER A 69 -9.48 -11.94 20.56
C SER A 69 -10.01 -11.41 19.23
N PHE A 70 -10.09 -12.30 18.24
CA PHE A 70 -10.61 -12.00 16.91
C PHE A 70 -12.14 -12.14 16.92
N ASN A 71 -12.85 -11.00 16.90
CA ASN A 71 -14.26 -10.98 16.52
C ASN A 71 -14.37 -10.57 15.05
N THR A 72 -14.57 -11.58 14.19
CA THR A 72 -14.95 -11.37 12.79
C THR A 72 -16.42 -10.96 12.77
N SER A 73 -16.67 -9.66 12.63
CA SER A 73 -17.99 -9.17 12.25
C SER A 73 -18.06 -9.24 10.72
N GLN A 74 -18.95 -10.11 10.24
CA GLN A 74 -19.28 -10.24 8.81
C GLN A 74 -19.45 -8.85 8.18
N SER A 75 -18.63 -8.53 7.18
CA SER A 75 -18.75 -7.29 6.41
C SER A 75 -19.25 -7.61 5.00
N ASP A 76 -20.28 -6.87 4.58
CA ASP A 76 -20.99 -6.99 3.31
C ASP A 76 -20.07 -7.22 2.10
N SER A 77 -20.30 -8.33 1.41
CA SER A 77 -19.51 -8.75 0.23
C SER A 77 -19.81 -7.91 -1.03
N SER A 78 -20.67 -6.91 -0.95
CA SER A 78 -21.10 -6.07 -2.08
C SER A 78 -20.25 -4.82 -2.33
N ALA A 79 -19.35 -4.47 -1.39
CA ALA A 79 -18.49 -3.29 -1.54
C ALA A 79 -17.21 -3.60 -2.33
N SER A 80 -16.81 -2.66 -3.21
CA SER A 80 -15.50 -2.70 -3.89
C SER A 80 -14.36 -2.85 -2.88
N LEU A 81 -13.34 -3.65 -3.23
CA LEU A 81 -12.18 -3.92 -2.39
C LEU A 81 -11.52 -2.63 -1.88
N SER A 82 -11.47 -1.59 -2.71
CA SER A 82 -10.94 -0.28 -2.33
C SER A 82 -11.68 0.34 -1.14
N LYS A 83 -13.01 0.18 -1.10
CA LYS A 83 -13.87 0.69 -0.01
C LYS A 83 -13.77 -0.16 1.26
N ARG A 84 -13.47 -1.46 1.12
CA ARG A 84 -13.25 -2.37 2.26
C ARG A 84 -11.87 -2.21 2.89
N LEU A 85 -10.88 -1.79 2.11
CA LEU A 85 -9.52 -1.50 2.58
C LEU A 85 -9.35 -0.05 3.08
N GLN A 86 -10.35 0.81 2.89
CA GLN A 86 -10.34 2.14 3.48
C GLN A 86 -10.51 2.01 4.99
N LEU A 87 -9.47 2.43 5.69
CA LEU A 87 -9.48 2.55 7.15
C LEU A 87 -10.53 3.56 7.54
N LYS A 88 -11.42 3.16 8.45
CA LYS A 88 -12.36 4.11 9.01
C LYS A 88 -11.61 5.07 9.94
N PRO A 89 -12.01 6.36 10.01
CA PRO A 89 -11.43 7.27 10.99
C PRO A 89 -11.53 6.69 12.41
N GLY A 90 -10.39 6.46 13.06
CA GLY A 90 -10.29 5.84 14.39
C GLY A 90 -10.11 4.32 14.41
N GLU A 91 -10.06 3.65 13.25
CA GLU A 91 -9.76 2.22 13.17
C GLU A 91 -8.26 1.99 13.41
N ILE A 92 -7.94 1.29 14.51
CA ILE A 92 -6.56 0.91 14.83
C ILE A 92 -6.20 -0.29 13.96
N ILE A 93 -5.25 -0.11 13.04
CA ILE A 93 -4.68 -1.23 12.29
C ILE A 93 -3.84 -2.06 13.25
N ASP A 94 -4.25 -3.30 13.50
CA ASP A 94 -3.35 -4.31 14.07
C ASP A 94 -2.37 -4.75 12.98
N ALA A 95 -1.33 -3.94 12.77
CA ALA A 95 -0.33 -4.22 11.76
C ALA A 95 0.47 -5.45 12.17
N LEU A 96 0.55 -6.45 11.26
CA LEU A 96 1.38 -7.63 11.49
C LEU A 96 2.80 -7.18 11.87
N PRO A 97 3.35 -7.63 13.02
CA PRO A 97 4.67 -7.21 13.45
C PRO A 97 5.71 -7.44 12.34
N LEU A 98 6.50 -6.41 12.04
CA LEU A 98 7.42 -6.44 10.90
C LEU A 98 8.41 -7.61 10.97
N VAL A 99 8.82 -8.00 12.19
CA VAL A 99 9.69 -9.17 12.42
C VAL A 99 9.01 -10.46 11.96
N LEU A 100 7.71 -10.62 12.25
CA LEU A 100 6.96 -11.80 11.85
C LEU A 100 6.69 -11.80 10.35
N LEU A 101 6.32 -10.66 9.77
CA LEU A 101 6.15 -10.52 8.32
C LEU A 101 7.42 -10.91 7.56
N ARG A 102 8.58 -10.44 8.01
CA ARG A 102 9.89 -10.79 7.43
C ARG A 102 10.15 -12.30 7.52
N LYS A 103 9.93 -12.91 8.68
CA LYS A 103 10.08 -14.36 8.87
C LYS A 103 9.13 -15.15 7.98
N TYR A 104 7.89 -14.70 7.86
CA TYR A 104 6.86 -15.33 7.03
C TYR A 104 7.24 -15.29 5.54
N ILE A 105 7.65 -14.13 5.02
CA ILE A 105 8.10 -14.01 3.63
C ILE A 105 9.31 -14.92 3.37
N ALA A 106 10.28 -14.96 4.28
CA ALA A 106 11.45 -15.82 4.16
C ALA A 106 11.06 -17.31 4.16
N TYR A 107 10.14 -17.71 5.05
CA TYR A 107 9.60 -19.07 5.08
C TYR A 107 8.87 -19.42 3.79
N ALA A 108 7.91 -18.59 3.36
CA ALA A 108 7.11 -18.82 2.15
C ALA A 108 8.00 -18.98 0.91
N ARG A 109 9.00 -18.10 0.75
CA ARG A 109 9.97 -18.19 -0.37
C ARG A 109 10.80 -19.47 -0.36
N ARG A 110 11.07 -20.05 0.82
CA ARG A 110 11.94 -21.23 0.97
C ARG A 110 11.18 -22.55 0.88
N TYR A 111 9.95 -22.60 1.38
CA TYR A 111 9.23 -23.86 1.59
C TYR A 111 7.94 -24.00 0.79
N VAL A 112 7.42 -22.91 0.20
CA VAL A 112 6.14 -22.92 -0.54
C VAL A 112 6.39 -22.70 -2.03
N HIS A 113 6.03 -23.70 -2.83
CA HIS A 113 6.15 -23.67 -4.29
C HIS A 113 4.78 -23.99 -4.92
N PRO A 114 3.88 -22.99 -5.02
CA PRO A 114 2.55 -23.21 -5.56
C PRO A 114 2.64 -23.64 -7.03
N LYS A 115 1.78 -24.58 -7.43
CA LYS A 115 1.67 -25.06 -8.82
C LYS A 115 0.36 -24.57 -9.40
N LEU A 116 0.40 -24.18 -10.66
CA LEU A 116 -0.80 -23.75 -11.39
C LEU A 116 -1.73 -24.96 -11.58
N SER A 117 -3.00 -24.83 -11.19
CA SER A 117 -4.02 -25.83 -11.49
C SER A 117 -4.46 -25.70 -12.95
N LYS A 118 -5.09 -26.74 -13.50
CA LYS A 118 -5.58 -26.74 -14.89
C LYS A 118 -6.77 -25.79 -15.13
N GLU A 119 -7.38 -25.29 -14.07
CA GLU A 119 -8.55 -24.40 -14.12
C GLU A 119 -8.18 -22.91 -14.09
N ALA A 120 -6.88 -22.60 -13.99
CA ALA A 120 -6.36 -21.24 -13.95
C ALA A 120 -5.98 -20.71 -15.34
#